data_AF-A0A8T4FB92-F1
#
_entry.id   AF-A0A8T4FB92-F1
#
_cell.length_a   1.000
_cell.length_b   1.000
_cell.length_c   1.000
_cell.angle_alpha   90.00
_cell.angle_beta   90.00
_cell.angle_gamma   90.00
#
_symmetry.space_group_name_H-M   'P 1'
#
loop_
_entity.id
_entity.type
_entity.pdbx_description
1 polymer ?
#
loop_
_entity_poly.entity_id
_entity_poly.type
_entity_poly.pdbx_seq_one_letter_code
_entity_poly.pdbx_strand_id
1 'polypeptide(L)'
;MNRLFRRRHIDGVTAHRHMRRVLLALLTDAGNLSLGTISAAAHVSAPRVVVDLAQLETKHWITSEWAPGPPPRRRFYRLTPYGWGRAYELLGLTPSEVRRGA
;
A
#
# COMPACT_ATOMS: atom_id res chain seq x y z
N MET A 1 6.21 14.33 -27.55
CA MET A 1 5.03 14.23 -26.66
C MET A 1 5.49 14.06 -25.20
N ASN A 2 5.74 15.16 -24.48
CA ASN A 2 6.09 15.12 -23.07
C ASN A 2 4.83 15.02 -22.20
N ARG A 3 4.36 13.79 -21.93
CA ARG A 3 3.42 13.56 -20.81
C ARG A 3 4.21 13.68 -19.51
N LEU A 4 4.40 14.92 -19.05
CA LEU A 4 4.71 15.19 -17.66
C LEU A 4 3.71 14.39 -16.82
N PHE A 5 4.21 13.45 -16.02
CA PHE A 5 3.43 12.64 -15.11
C PHE A 5 2.68 13.58 -14.15
N ARG A 6 1.46 13.98 -14.53
CA ARG A 6 0.57 14.71 -13.62
C ARG A 6 0.41 13.82 -12.40
N ARG A 7 0.87 14.28 -11.24
CA ARG A 7 0.72 13.56 -9.98
C ARG A 7 -0.77 13.30 -9.81
N ARG A 8 -1.19 12.04 -9.87
CA ARG A 8 -2.57 11.67 -9.58
C ARG A 8 -2.80 11.84 -8.10
N HIS A 9 -3.97 12.36 -7.76
CA HIS A 9 -4.40 12.61 -6.41
C HIS A 9 -5.81 12.08 -6.26
N ILE A 10 -6.02 11.17 -5.31
CA ILE A 10 -7.31 10.52 -5.06
C ILE A 10 -7.51 10.48 -3.56
N ASP A 11 -8.65 10.98 -3.09
CA ASP A 11 -9.06 10.92 -1.67
C ASP A 11 -7.99 11.40 -0.66
N GLY A 12 -7.19 12.40 -1.04
CA GLY A 12 -6.12 12.93 -0.19
C GLY A 12 -4.78 12.19 -0.28
N VAL A 13 -4.65 11.20 -1.16
CA VAL A 13 -3.42 10.43 -1.40
C VAL A 13 -2.80 10.84 -2.73
N THR A 14 -1.52 11.21 -2.71
CA THR A 14 -0.78 11.62 -3.91
C THR A 14 0.10 10.49 -4.42
N ALA A 15 0.08 10.24 -5.73
CA ALA A 15 0.88 9.22 -6.41
C ALA A 15 2.37 9.59 -6.56
N HIS A 16 3.05 9.98 -5.49
CA HIS A 16 4.51 10.16 -5.54
C HIS A 16 5.25 8.81 -5.60
N ARG A 17 6.52 8.82 -5.98
CA ARG A 17 7.32 7.60 -6.25
C ARG A 17 7.24 6.55 -5.14
N HIS A 18 7.34 6.95 -3.87
CA HIS A 18 7.30 6.02 -2.73
C HIS A 18 5.91 5.41 -2.53
N MET A 19 4.86 6.23 -2.38
CA MET A 19 3.46 5.79 -2.35
C MET A 19 3.12 4.80 -3.47
N ARG A 20 3.54 5.06 -4.71
CA ARG A 20 3.30 4.12 -5.83
C ARG A 20 3.94 2.74 -5.58
N ARG A 21 5.18 2.71 -5.07
CA ARG A 21 5.89 1.46 -4.76
C ARG A 21 5.30 0.73 -3.55
N VAL A 22 4.88 1.47 -2.52
CA VAL A 22 4.18 0.92 -1.34
C VAL A 22 2.86 0.28 -1.76
N LEU A 23 2.06 0.98 -2.57
CA LEU A 23 0.80 0.44 -3.11
C LEU A 23 1.03 -0.81 -3.98
N LEU A 24 2.05 -0.83 -4.84
CA LEU A 24 2.38 -2.02 -5.62
C LEU A 24 2.76 -3.22 -4.73
N ALA A 25 3.49 -2.99 -3.63
CA ALA A 25 3.78 -4.05 -2.66
C ALA A 25 2.51 -4.55 -1.97
N LEU A 26 1.60 -3.64 -1.58
CA LEU A 26 0.33 -3.99 -0.95
C LEU A 26 -0.62 -4.76 -1.88
N LEU A 27 -0.64 -4.42 -3.18
CA LEU A 27 -1.40 -5.12 -4.22
C LEU A 27 -0.93 -6.57 -4.46
N THR A 28 0.15 -7.01 -3.82
CA THR A 28 0.53 -8.43 -3.82
C THR A 28 -0.41 -9.31 -3.01
N ASP A 29 -1.13 -8.71 -2.04
CA ASP A 29 -1.95 -9.38 -1.02
C ASP A 29 -1.22 -10.51 -0.27
N ALA A 30 0.11 -10.43 -0.14
CA ALA A 30 0.84 -11.41 0.64
C ALA A 30 0.42 -11.32 2.12
N GLY A 31 0.11 -12.45 2.76
CA GLY A 31 -0.35 -12.49 4.15
C GLY A 31 0.68 -12.03 5.19
N ASN A 32 1.93 -11.82 4.80
CA ASN A 32 3.06 -11.47 5.67
C ASN A 32 3.61 -10.05 5.42
N LEU A 33 2.78 -9.14 4.91
CA LEU A 33 3.16 -7.75 4.63
C LEU A 33 3.34 -6.94 5.92
N SER A 34 4.50 -7.12 6.55
CA SER A 34 4.99 -6.28 7.65
C SER A 34 5.70 -5.03 7.13
N LEU A 35 5.97 -4.06 8.01
CA LEU A 35 6.78 -2.87 7.66
C LEU A 35 8.10 -3.25 6.97
N GLY A 36 8.82 -4.24 7.50
CA GLY A 36 10.08 -4.72 6.94
C GLY A 36 9.90 -5.35 5.56
N THR A 37 8.87 -6.21 5.41
CA THR A 37 8.53 -6.85 4.14
C THR A 37 8.19 -5.81 3.06
N ILE A 38 7.36 -4.82 3.40
CA ILE A 38 6.94 -3.76 2.49
C ILE A 38 8.14 -2.88 2.12
N SER A 39 8.98 -2.51 3.10
CA SER A 39 10.17 -1.70 2.88
C SER A 39 11.14 -2.37 1.90
N ALA A 40 11.40 -3.67 2.07
CA ALA A 40 12.22 -4.46 1.18
C ALA A 40 11.60 -4.55 -0.23
N ALA A 41 10.32 -4.96 -0.35
CA ALA A 41 9.65 -5.11 -1.63
C ALA A 41 9.54 -3.79 -2.42
N ALA A 42 9.17 -2.71 -1.73
CA ALA A 42 9.02 -1.39 -2.33
C ALA A 42 10.36 -0.71 -2.63
N HIS A 43 11.48 -1.19 -2.08
CA HIS A 43 12.78 -0.49 -2.11
C HIS A 43 12.63 0.96 -1.61
N VAL A 44 11.98 1.11 -0.45
CA VAL A 44 11.72 2.39 0.23
C VAL A 44 12.12 2.24 1.70
N SER A 45 12.85 3.21 2.25
CA SER A 45 13.27 3.20 3.66
C SER A 45 12.08 3.05 4.63
N ALA A 46 12.24 2.26 5.69
CA ALA A 46 11.18 2.01 6.67
C ALA A 46 10.50 3.27 7.24
N PRO A 47 11.21 4.36 7.63
CA PRO A 47 10.54 5.58 8.11
C PRO A 47 9.57 6.18 7.10
N ARG A 48 9.92 6.13 5.81
CA ARG A 48 9.05 6.62 4.74
C ARG A 48 7.85 5.71 4.52
N VAL A 49 8.05 4.39 4.60
CA VAL A 49 6.93 3.43 4.54
C VAL A 49 5.96 3.66 5.70
N VAL A 50 6.44 3.93 6.92
CA VAL A 50 5.58 4.26 8.06
C VAL A 50 4.67 5.45 7.76
N VAL A 51 5.22 6.53 7.18
CA VAL A 51 4.43 7.72 6.81
C VAL A 51 3.38 7.38 5.75
N ASP A 52 3.77 6.65 4.70
CA ASP A 52 2.86 6.26 3.62
C ASP A 52 1.75 5.33 4.16
N LEU A 53 2.07 4.37 5.03
CA LEU A 53 1.10 3.47 5.67
C LEU A 53 0.14 4.22 6.61
N ALA A 54 0.64 5.16 7.41
CA ALA A 54 -0.20 5.96 8.30
C ALA A 54 -1.21 6.80 7.51
N GLN A 55 -0.78 7.39 6.38
CA GLN A 55 -1.67 8.11 5.48
C GLN A 55 -2.75 7.19 4.89
N LEU A 56 -2.36 6.01 4.39
CA LEU A 56 -3.29 5.04 3.82
C LEU A 56 -4.30 4.51 4.86
N GLU A 57 -3.85 4.27 6.09
CA GLU A 57 -4.69 3.79 7.20
C GLU A 57 -5.69 4.87 7.62
N THR A 58 -5.24 6.13 7.73
CA THR A 58 -6.12 7.29 8.00
C THR A 58 -7.19 7.50 6.92
N LYS A 59 -6.90 7.09 5.68
CA LYS A 59 -7.87 7.13 4.57
C LYS A 59 -8.66 5.83 4.42
N HIS A 60 -8.49 4.85 5.31
CA HIS A 60 -9.14 3.55 5.27
C HIS A 60 -8.83 2.72 4.01
N TRP A 61 -7.71 3.01 3.32
CA TRP A 61 -7.25 2.21 2.19
C TRP A 61 -6.62 0.89 2.67
N ILE A 62 -6.02 0.90 3.85
CA ILE A 62 -5.49 -0.30 4.49
C ILE A 62 -6.08 -0.50 5.87
N THR A 63 -6.06 -1.75 6.32
CA THR A 63 -6.21 -2.15 7.71
C THR A 63 -4.92 -2.81 8.17
N SER A 64 -4.79 -3.01 9.47
CA SER A 64 -3.64 -3.68 10.05
C SER A 64 -3.98 -4.47 11.30
N GLU A 65 -3.19 -5.50 11.54
CA GLU A 65 -3.32 -6.38 12.70
C GLU A 65 -1.96 -6.63 13.34
N TRP A 66 -1.97 -6.80 14.67
CA TRP A 66 -0.77 -7.21 15.39
C TRP A 66 -0.63 -8.72 15.36
N ALA A 67 0.59 -9.19 15.09
CA ALA A 67 0.94 -10.59 15.25
C ALA A 67 0.66 -11.05 16.69
N PRO A 68 0.18 -12.29 16.89
CA PRO A 68 0.00 -12.85 18.23
C PRO A 68 1.36 -13.01 18.95
N GLY A 69 1.35 -12.96 20.28
CA GLY A 69 2.53 -13.21 21.12
C GLY A 69 2.99 -12.02 21.99
N PRO A 70 4.06 -12.18 22.78
CA PRO A 70 4.59 -11.12 23.63
C PRO A 70 5.28 -10.02 22.79
N PRO A 71 5.36 -8.77 23.30
CA PRO A 71 6.12 -7.70 22.65
C PRO A 71 7.63 -8.01 22.50
N PRO A 72 8.31 -7.45 21.48
CA PRO A 72 7.78 -6.55 20.46
C PRO A 72 7.01 -7.31 19.36
N ARG A 73 5.75 -6.91 19.12
CA ARG A 73 4.88 -7.52 18.11
C ARG A 73 5.15 -6.91 16.73
N ARG A 74 4.99 -7.72 15.68
CA ARG A 74 4.96 -7.24 14.30
C ARG A 74 3.54 -6.79 13.94
N ARG A 75 3.42 -5.77 13.09
CA ARG A 75 2.14 -5.35 12.52
C ARG A 75 2.09 -5.78 11.05
N PHE A 76 1.01 -6.41 10.64
CA PHE A 76 0.73 -6.80 9.26
C PHE A 76 -0.31 -5.87 8.67
N TYR A 77 -0.15 -5.52 7.39
CA TYR A 77 -0.97 -4.54 6.69
C TYR A 77 -1.64 -5.17 5.49
N ARG A 78 -2.89 -4.80 5.24
CA ARG A 78 -3.68 -5.31 4.11
C ARG A 78 -4.53 -4.21 3.50
N LEU A 79 -4.71 -4.23 2.19
CA LEU A 79 -5.68 -3.35 1.53
C LEU A 79 -7.11 -3.75 1.91
N THR A 80 -7.94 -2.76 2.20
CA THR A 80 -9.39 -2.95 2.31
C THR A 80 -9.99 -3.08 0.90
N PRO A 81 -11.22 -3.60 0.74
CA PRO A 81 -11.91 -3.59 -0.56
C PRO A 81 -11.96 -2.21 -1.22
N TYR A 82 -12.18 -1.17 -0.41
CA TYR A 82 -12.14 0.22 -0.86
C TYR A 82 -10.73 0.64 -1.31
N GLY A 83 -9.69 0.34 -0.51
CA GLY A 83 -8.31 0.67 -0.84
C GLY A 83 -7.79 -0.01 -2.09
N TRP A 84 -8.24 -1.23 -2.40
CA TRP A 84 -7.94 -1.91 -3.65
C TRP A 84 -8.36 -1.08 -4.86
N GLY A 85 -9.63 -0.67 -4.91
CA GLY A 85 -10.17 0.14 -6.01
C GLY A 85 -9.37 1.44 -6.18
N ARG A 86 -9.10 2.13 -5.07
CA ARG A 86 -8.34 3.39 -5.10
C ARG A 86 -6.88 3.22 -5.47
N ALA A 87 -6.23 2.13 -5.05
CA ALA A 87 -4.86 1.83 -5.43
C ALA A 87 -4.73 1.59 -6.95
N TYR A 88 -5.63 0.80 -7.55
CA TYR A 88 -5.67 0.60 -8.99
C TYR A 88 -5.88 1.93 -9.74
N GLU A 89 -6.86 2.72 -9.32
CA GLU A 89 -7.18 4.03 -9.91
C GLU A 89 -5.98 5.00 -9.84
N LEU A 90 -5.35 5.10 -8.66
CA LEU A 90 -4.21 5.98 -8.41
C LEU A 90 -2.98 5.56 -9.23
N LEU A 91 -2.76 4.26 -9.39
CA LEU A 91 -1.65 3.73 -10.16
C LEU A 91 -1.90 3.79 -11.68
N GLY A 92 -3.16 3.86 -12.10
CA GLY A 92 -3.57 3.76 -13.50
C GLY A 92 -3.48 2.36 -14.05
N LEU A 93 -3.72 1.39 -13.18
CA LEU A 93 -3.73 -0.02 -13.50
C LEU A 93 -5.18 -0.44 -13.72
N THR A 94 -5.41 -1.29 -14.70
CA THR A 94 -6.66 -2.04 -14.83
C THR A 94 -6.65 -3.17 -13.81
N PRO A 95 -7.72 -3.36 -13.02
CA PRO A 95 -7.83 -4.54 -12.16
C PRO A 95 -7.74 -5.79 -13.03
N SER A 96 -6.63 -6.53 -12.95
CA SER A 96 -6.59 -7.89 -13.49
C SER A 96 -7.44 -8.75 -12.56
N GLU A 97 -8.43 -9.45 -13.10
CA GLU A 97 -9.40 -10.26 -12.34
C GLU A 97 -8.75 -11.34 -11.44
N VAL A 98 -7.46 -11.60 -11.65
CA VAL A 98 -6.62 -12.52 -10.87
C VAL A 98 -6.13 -11.85 -9.58
N ARG A 99 -6.97 -11.83 -8.55
CA ARG A 99 -6.64 -11.89 -7.10
C ARG A 99 -7.87 -11.51 -6.27
N ARG A 100 -8.94 -12.28 -6.40
CA ARG A 100 -9.71 -12.62 -5.19
C ARG A 100 -8.93 -13.76 -4.56
N GLY A 101 -8.25 -13.50 -3.44
CA GLY A 101 -7.92 -14.59 -2.52
C GLY A 101 -9.24 -15.28 -2.20
N ALA A 102 -9.33 -16.55 -2.60
CA ALA A 102 -10.42 -17.44 -2.23
C ALA A 102 -10.53 -17.57 -0.71
#